data_AF-A0A5E4JT63-F1
#
_entry.id   AF-A0A5E4JT63-F1
#
_cell.length_a   1.000
_cell.length_b   1.000
_cell.length_c   1.000
_cell.angle_alpha   90.00
_cell.angle_beta   90.00
_cell.angle_gamma   90.00
#
_symmetry.space_group_name_H-M   'P 1'
#
loop_
_entity.id
_entity.type
_entity.pdbx_description
1 polymer ?
#
loop_
_entity_poly.entity_id
_entity_poly.type
_entity_poly.pdbx_seq_one_letter_code
_entity_poly.pdbx_strand_id
1 'polypeptide(L)' 'MTDQDITDLLFEGREPTEEEKRKEELWRKATQRAYKLVGSESPMRFLRKTEEMFRGYLKTENLHDDDYHVDGERLRQ' A
#
# COMPACT_ATOMS: atom_id res chain seq x y z
N MET A 1 -1.98 -16.10 0.23
CA MET A 1 -2.70 -14.85 0.52
C MET A 1 -3.34 -14.42 -0.78
N THR A 2 -4.65 -14.62 -0.86
CA THR A 2 -5.47 -14.16 -1.97
C THR A 2 -5.72 -12.66 -1.82
N ASP A 3 -6.17 -12.02 -2.90
CA ASP A 3 -6.58 -10.61 -2.85
C ASP A 3 -7.68 -10.36 -1.79
N GLN A 4 -8.55 -11.35 -1.56
CA GLN A 4 -9.59 -11.30 -0.53
C GLN A 4 -8.99 -11.31 0.89
N ASP A 5 -7.96 -12.12 1.14
CA ASP A 5 -7.29 -12.17 2.45
C ASP A 5 -6.64 -10.81 2.80
N ILE A 6 -6.16 -10.08 1.79
CA ILE A 6 -5.54 -8.75 1.96
C ILE A 6 -6.61 -7.70 2.25
N THR A 7 -7.71 -7.71 1.49
CA THR A 7 -8.85 -6.82 1.73
C THR A 7 -9.44 -7.06 3.13
N ASP A 8 -9.64 -8.32 3.53
CA ASP A 8 -10.18 -8.63 4.86
C ASP A 8 -9.23 -8.21 5.99
N LEU A 9 -7.91 -8.33 5.80
CA LEU A 9 -6.89 -7.84 6.74
C LEU A 9 -6.79 -6.32 6.79
N LEU A 10 -6.96 -5.63 5.66
CA LEU A 10 -6.87 -4.18 5.56
C LEU A 10 -8.12 -3.47 6.09
N PHE A 11 -9.28 -4.11 5.97
CA PHE A 11 -10.57 -3.50 6.32
C PHE A 11 -11.24 -4.14 7.54
N GLU A 12 -10.57 -5.08 8.22
CA GLU A 12 -11.05 -5.73 9.45
C GLU A 12 -12.48 -6.30 9.32
N GLY A 13 -12.81 -6.82 8.13
CA GLY A 13 -14.12 -7.37 7.82
C GLY A 13 -15.23 -6.35 7.57
N ARG A 14 -14.91 -5.04 7.46
CA ARG A 14 -15.87 -4.04 6.97
C ARG A 14 -15.83 -3.93 5.45
N GLU A 15 -16.94 -3.53 4.86
CA GLU A 15 -17.00 -3.26 3.43
C GLU A 15 -16.18 -1.99 3.11
N PRO A 16 -15.18 -2.08 2.20
CA PRO A 16 -14.38 -0.92 1.84
C PRO A 16 -15.18 0.06 0.97
N THR A 17 -14.99 1.35 1.22
CA THR A 17 -15.51 2.42 0.35
C THR A 17 -14.84 2.40 -1.02
N GLU A 18 -15.45 3.05 -2.00
CA GLU A 18 -14.87 3.18 -3.35
C GLU A 18 -13.53 3.92 -3.33
N GLU A 19 -13.35 4.88 -2.43
CA GLU A 19 -12.07 5.56 -2.24
C GLU A 19 -11.00 4.60 -1.70
N GLU A 20 -11.35 3.77 -0.73
CA GLU A 20 -10.43 2.79 -0.14
C GLU A 20 -10.03 1.69 -1.12
N LYS A 21 -10.96 1.18 -1.93
CA LYS A 21 -10.65 0.25 -3.03
C LYS A 21 -9.67 0.88 -4.02
N ARG A 22 -9.87 2.17 -4.35
CA ARG A 22 -8.98 2.90 -5.24
C ARG A 22 -7.59 3.08 -4.63
N LYS A 23 -7.50 3.43 -3.33
CA LYS A 23 -6.23 3.48 -2.60
C LYS A 23 -5.54 2.11 -2.57
N GLU A 24 -6.27 1.03 -2.32
CA GLU A 24 -5.72 -0.33 -2.35
C GLU A 24 -5.12 -0.67 -3.73
N GLU A 25 -5.81 -0.33 -4.80
CA GLU A 25 -5.31 -0.53 -6.17
C GLU A 25 -4.02 0.27 -6.43
N LEU A 26 -3.97 1.53 -5.99
CA LEU A 26 -2.78 2.37 -6.10
C LEU A 26 -1.61 1.81 -5.29
N TRP A 27 -1.88 1.29 -4.08
CA TRP A 27 -0.88 0.65 -3.23
C TRP A 27 -0.31 -0.60 -3.92
N ARG A 28 -1.16 -1.44 -4.50
CA ARG A 28 -0.74 -2.61 -5.28
C ARG A 28 0.11 -2.21 -6.47
N LYS A 29 -0.28 -1.19 -7.23
CA LYS A 29 0.51 -0.63 -8.35
C LYS A 29 1.87 -0.11 -7.89
N ALA A 30 1.91 0.60 -6.76
CA ALA A 30 3.15 1.12 -6.17
C ALA A 30 4.08 -0.02 -5.74
N THR A 31 3.55 -1.04 -5.08
CA THR A 31 4.27 -2.23 -4.62
C THR A 31 4.92 -2.97 -5.78
N GLN A 32 4.17 -3.22 -6.86
CA GLN A 32 4.69 -3.88 -8.05
C GLN A 32 5.80 -3.07 -8.74
N ARG A 33 5.64 -1.73 -8.79
CA ARG A 33 6.62 -0.85 -9.43
C ARG A 33 7.89 -0.71 -8.57
N ALA A 34 7.76 -0.60 -7.25
CA ALA A 34 8.87 -0.60 -6.32
C ALA A 34 9.67 -1.92 -6.40
N TYR A 35 8.98 -3.08 -6.46
CA TYR A 35 9.63 -4.38 -6.60
C TYR A 35 10.49 -4.44 -7.86
N LYS A 36 9.98 -3.95 -8.99
CA LYS A 36 10.72 -3.88 -10.26
C LYS A 36 11.96 -2.97 -10.20
N LEU A 37 11.97 -1.95 -9.34
CA LEU A 37 13.08 -0.99 -9.26
C LEU A 37 14.16 -1.37 -8.26
N VAL A 38 13.78 -1.87 -7.09
CA VAL A 38 14.70 -2.09 -5.97
C VAL A 38 14.73 -3.53 -5.47
N GLY A 39 13.91 -4.42 -6.06
CA GLY A 39 13.75 -5.79 -5.59
C GLY A 39 13.17 -5.86 -4.17
N SER A 40 13.38 -7.00 -3.51
CA SER A 40 12.99 -7.25 -2.11
C SER A 40 14.18 -7.51 -1.18
N GLU A 41 15.42 -7.36 -1.66
CA GLU A 41 16.64 -7.70 -0.91
C GLU A 41 16.83 -6.84 0.35
N SER A 42 16.26 -5.63 0.35
CA SER A 42 16.19 -4.76 1.53
C SER A 42 14.73 -4.38 1.78
N PRO A 43 14.05 -5.03 2.73
CA PRO A 43 12.64 -4.74 3.05
C PRO A 43 12.38 -3.27 3.33
N MET A 44 13.28 -2.59 4.06
CA MET A 44 13.16 -1.15 4.36
C MET A 44 13.35 -0.26 3.13
N ARG A 45 14.18 -0.64 2.17
CA ARG A 45 14.35 0.11 0.91
C ARG A 45 13.15 -0.10 0.00
N PHE A 46 12.65 -1.33 -0.06
CA PHE A 46 11.44 -1.69 -0.79
C PHE A 46 10.22 -0.93 -0.26
N LEU A 47 9.95 -0.98 1.05
CA LEU A 47 8.83 -0.30 1.69
C LEU A 47 8.87 1.22 1.45
N ARG A 48 10.03 1.87 1.68
CA ARG A 48 10.18 3.31 1.39
C ARG A 48 9.91 3.65 -0.06
N LYS A 49 10.32 2.79 -1.00
CA LYS A 49 10.09 3.04 -2.43
C LYS A 49 8.62 2.83 -2.81
N THR A 50 7.95 1.85 -2.21
CA THR A 50 6.51 1.65 -2.34
C THR A 50 5.73 2.87 -1.81
N GLU A 51 6.07 3.35 -0.62
CA GLU A 51 5.44 4.54 -0.01
C GLU A 51 5.64 5.80 -0.87
N GLU A 52 6.87 6.04 -1.36
CA GLU A 52 7.18 7.17 -2.25
C GLU A 52 6.29 7.16 -3.51
N MET A 53 6.15 6.00 -4.15
CA MET A 53 5.31 5.87 -5.35
C MET A 53 3.83 6.02 -5.05
N PHE A 54 3.37 5.40 -3.95
CA PHE A 54 1.97 5.46 -3.55
C PHE A 54 1.53 6.90 -3.30
N ARG A 55 2.32 7.68 -2.57
CA ARG A 55 2.07 9.12 -2.37
C ARG A 55 2.05 9.92 -3.68
N GLY A 56 2.90 9.56 -4.64
CA GLY A 56 2.87 10.13 -5.97
C GLY A 56 1.55 9.86 -6.72
N TYR A 57 1.03 8.64 -6.59
CA TYR A 57 -0.26 8.27 -7.18
C TYR A 57 -1.45 8.94 -6.49
N LEU A 58 -1.47 8.99 -5.15
CA LEU A 58 -2.52 9.70 -4.40
C LEU A 58 -2.66 11.15 -4.85
N LYS A 59 -1.53 11.85 -5.01
CA LYS A 59 -1.51 13.24 -5.51
C LYS A 59 -2.04 13.37 -6.94
N THR A 60 -1.78 12.38 -7.80
CA THR A 60 -2.26 12.39 -9.20
C THR A 60 -3.78 12.20 -9.26
N GLU A 61 -4.33 11.46 -8.31
CA GLU A 61 -5.75 11.12 -8.23
C GLU A 61 -6.54 12.09 -7.31
N ASN A 62 -5.90 13.14 -6.78
CA ASN A 62 -6.45 14.06 -5.77
C ASN A 62 -7.03 13.33 -4.54
N LEU A 63 -6.38 12.24 -4.13
CA LEU A 63 -6.74 11.47 -2.94
C LEU A 63 -5.89 11.91 -1.75
N HIS A 64 -6.51 11.96 -0.57
CA HIS A 64 -5.83 12.30 0.67
C HIS A 64 -5.13 11.07 1.29
N ASP A 65 -3.93 11.28 1.85
CA ASP A 65 -3.09 10.25 2.51
C ASP A 65 -3.44 10.09 4.01
N ASP A 66 -4.64 10.51 4.41
CA ASP A 66 -4.98 10.71 5.83
C ASP A 66 -5.11 9.39 6.63
N ASP A 67 -5.14 8.22 5.97
CA ASP A 67 -5.37 6.92 6.63
C ASP A 67 -4.41 5.77 6.22
N TYR A 68 -3.45 5.98 5.30
CA TYR A 68 -2.55 4.90 4.85
C TYR A 68 -1.19 4.94 5.58
N HIS A 69 -1.21 4.74 6.91
CA HIS A 69 0.01 4.42 7.65
C HIS A 69 0.24 2.91 7.61
N VAL A 70 1.23 2.47 6.81
CA VAL A 70 1.85 1.17 7.07
C VAL A 70 2.76 1.35 8.26
N ASP A 71 2.26 1.07 9.46
CA ASP A 71 3.07 1.06 10.67
C ASP A 71 4.25 0.10 10.51
N GLY A 72 5.43 0.65 10.21
CA GLY A 72 6.69 -0.09 10.16
C GLY A 72 7.07 -0.72 11.50
N GLU A 73 6.33 -0.45 12.58
CA GLU A 73 6.49 -1.09 13.88
C GLU A 73 5.92 -2.52 13.94
N ARG A 74 4.96 -2.88 13.08
CA ARG A 74 4.32 -4.21 13.11
C ARG A 74 5.12 -5.32 12.39
N LEU A 75 6.20 -4.95 11.68
CA LEU A 75 7.14 -5.88 11.03
C LEU A 75 8.36 -6.23 11.91
N ARG A 76 8.34 -5.85 13.20
CA ARG A 76 9.40 -6.13 14.19
C ARG A 76 9.02 -7.22 15.22
N GLN A 77 7.94 -7.96 15.01
CA GLN A 77 7.61 -9.17 15.79
C GLN A 77 7.76 -10.43 14.95
#